data_AF-A0A518JQI7-F1
#
_entry.id   AF-A0A518JQI7-F1
#
_cell.length_a   1.000
_cell.length_b   1.000
_cell.length_c   1.000
_cell.angle_alpha   90.00
_cell.angle_beta   90.00
_cell.angle_gamma   90.00
#
_symmetry.space_group_name_H-M   'P 1'
#
loop_
_entity.id
_entity.type
_entity.pdbx_description
1 polymer ?
#
loop_
_entity_poly.entity_id
_entity_poly.type
_entity_poly.pdbx_seq_one_letter_code
_entity_poly.pdbx_strand_id
1 'polypeptide(L)'
;MVLHPAIQPTLCVIGYPVAGNAMQFAFERSLQEAGLDWKFVSFNVQPDSFDEAVRGVKALGLAGVAIASPFETQASGHAEQFTTGSAADLWIDFLQPLRGTWVGSNQLGRAVYQLTCEAVPDLNQVWILGTGPQARGIAAYFTAHSQPCTLVSSAVLQPTVAAGAPASDAEESVAEAESEPLVTSAVLIRADSDDGTPCPIEQLEIEACHNVGCCVELSLDPATRLPSVGQAASVSAVDVLVQRFANGFQDWTGLPSHPSTLREAVEEYFEL
;
A
#
# COMPACT_ATOMS: atom_id res chain seq x y z
N MET A 1 9.73 -0.63 24.45
CA MET A 1 10.67 0.48 24.70
C MET A 1 10.23 1.18 25.97
N VAL A 2 11.11 1.41 26.94
CA VAL A 2 10.78 2.26 28.10
C VAL A 2 11.02 3.69 27.65
N LEU A 3 9.97 4.41 27.29
CA LEU A 3 10.07 5.84 26.95
C LEU A 3 10.32 6.61 28.25
N HIS A 4 11.48 7.24 28.35
CA HIS A 4 11.75 8.16 29.46
C HIS A 4 10.84 9.38 29.25
N PRO A 5 10.09 9.84 30.26
CA PRO A 5 9.09 10.92 30.10
C PRO A 5 9.69 12.27 29.66
N ALA A 6 11.02 12.42 29.76
CA ALA A 6 11.74 13.61 29.28
C ALA A 6 12.21 13.53 27.82
N ILE A 7 12.00 12.41 27.12
CA ILE A 7 12.40 12.23 25.72
C ILE A 7 11.14 12.14 24.87
N GLN A 8 11.00 13.08 23.94
CA GLN A 8 9.92 13.07 22.96
C GLN A 8 10.10 11.88 22.00
N PRO A 9 9.11 10.99 21.86
CA PRO A 9 9.18 9.93 20.86
C PRO A 9 9.25 10.54 19.46
N THR A 10 10.16 10.02 18.64
CA THR A 10 10.38 10.51 17.27
C THR A 10 10.11 9.39 16.27
N LEU A 11 9.24 9.70 15.32
CA LEU A 11 8.97 8.96 14.10
C LEU A 11 9.68 9.64 12.94
N CYS A 12 9.89 8.91 11.85
CA CYS A 12 10.40 9.52 10.64
C CYS A 12 9.88 8.83 9.38
N VAL A 13 10.04 9.50 8.24
CA VAL A 13 9.98 8.87 6.92
C VAL A 13 11.35 9.00 6.24
N ILE A 14 11.80 7.91 5.62
CA ILE A 14 13.01 7.90 4.79
C ILE A 14 12.66 7.52 3.35
N GLY A 15 13.25 8.21 2.39
CA GLY A 15 13.01 8.00 0.96
C GLY A 15 14.02 8.75 0.09
N TYR A 16 13.95 8.56 -1.23
CA TYR A 16 14.80 9.27 -2.19
C TYR A 16 14.16 9.46 -3.58
N PRO A 17 13.89 10.72 -3.99
CA PRO A 17 13.80 11.89 -3.13
C PRO A 17 12.62 11.74 -2.16
N VAL A 18 12.79 12.14 -0.89
CA VAL A 18 11.66 12.18 0.07
C VAL A 18 10.74 13.40 -0.12
N ALA A 19 11.21 14.41 -0.86
CA ALA A 19 10.44 15.60 -1.17
C ALA A 19 9.16 15.24 -1.95
N GLY A 20 8.03 15.85 -1.59
CA GLY A 20 6.71 15.49 -2.14
C GLY A 20 5.96 14.42 -1.34
N ASN A 21 6.56 13.88 -0.28
CA ASN A 21 5.87 12.96 0.63
C ASN A 21 5.07 13.72 1.71
N ALA A 22 3.75 13.50 1.75
CA ALA A 22 2.83 14.17 2.67
C ALA A 22 2.89 13.69 4.14
N MET A 23 3.61 12.60 4.44
CA MET A 23 3.57 11.98 5.77
C MET A 23 3.95 12.95 6.88
N GLN A 24 5.05 13.70 6.76
CA GLN A 24 5.42 14.64 7.83
C GLN A 24 4.32 15.66 8.12
N PHE A 25 3.68 16.19 7.07
CA PHE A 25 2.60 17.16 7.23
C PHE A 25 1.35 16.52 7.90
N ALA A 26 0.94 15.34 7.43
CA ALA A 26 -0.24 14.64 7.93
C ALA A 26 -0.06 14.07 9.35
N PHE A 27 1.11 13.48 9.64
CA PHE A 27 1.41 12.91 10.95
C PHE A 27 1.62 13.99 12.01
N GLU A 28 2.32 15.10 11.74
CA GLU A 28 2.45 16.19 12.74
C GLU A 28 1.08 16.76 13.14
N ARG A 29 0.17 16.95 12.18
CA ARG A 29 -1.21 17.37 12.45
C ARG A 29 -1.97 16.35 13.30
N SER A 30 -1.85 15.07 12.95
CA SER A 30 -2.54 13.99 13.68
C SER A 30 -1.99 13.82 15.10
N LEU A 31 -0.68 13.98 15.30
CA LEU A 31 -0.04 13.95 16.62
C LEU A 31 -0.50 15.13 17.48
N GLN A 32 -0.60 16.33 16.90
CA GLN A 32 -1.11 17.51 17.59
C GLN A 32 -2.58 17.34 18.01
N GLU A 33 -3.44 16.86 17.11
CA GLU A 33 -4.86 16.60 17.41
C GLU A 33 -5.02 15.53 18.51
N ALA A 34 -4.19 14.50 18.50
CA ALA A 34 -4.18 13.46 19.52
C ALA A 34 -3.56 13.91 20.87
N GLY A 35 -3.05 15.15 20.97
CA GLY A 35 -2.39 15.67 22.17
C GLY A 35 -1.08 14.96 22.50
N LEU A 36 -0.42 14.36 21.50
CA LEU A 36 0.83 13.63 21.65
C LEU A 36 2.03 14.56 21.41
N ASP A 37 2.90 14.71 22.41
CA ASP A 37 4.17 15.44 22.29
C ASP A 37 5.25 14.59 21.60
N TRP A 38 4.94 14.15 20.37
CA TRP A 38 5.82 13.37 19.52
C TRP A 38 6.33 14.25 18.37
N LYS A 39 7.31 13.73 17.63
CA LYS A 39 7.82 14.35 16.40
C LYS A 39 7.80 13.38 15.24
N PHE A 40 7.52 13.87 14.05
CA PHE A 40 7.62 13.18 12.78
C PHE A 40 8.50 14.01 11.84
N VAL A 41 9.56 13.40 11.30
CA VAL A 41 10.56 14.12 10.47
C VAL A 41 10.86 13.36 9.18
N SER A 42 10.98 14.06 8.06
CA SER A 42 11.41 13.49 6.78
C SER A 42 12.94 13.56 6.62
N PHE A 43 13.54 12.45 6.18
CA PHE A 43 14.97 12.39 5.84
C PHE A 43 15.17 11.91 4.41
N ASN A 44 15.96 12.66 3.65
CA ASN A 44 16.40 12.24 2.34
C ASN A 44 17.62 11.32 2.49
N VAL A 45 17.50 10.05 2.10
CA VAL A 45 18.55 9.05 2.28
C VAL A 45 19.03 8.59 0.91
N GLN A 46 20.33 8.72 0.63
CA GLN A 46 20.88 8.24 -0.64
C GLN A 46 20.68 6.72 -0.78
N PRO A 47 20.45 6.19 -2.00
CA PRO A 47 20.20 4.77 -2.19
C PRO A 47 21.24 3.84 -1.54
N ASP A 48 22.52 4.18 -1.69
CA ASP A 48 23.64 3.41 -1.14
C ASP A 48 23.77 3.51 0.39
N SER A 49 23.03 4.41 1.04
CA SER A 49 23.06 4.66 2.49
C SER A 49 21.83 4.14 3.23
N PHE A 50 20.90 3.45 2.54
CA PHE A 50 19.65 3.00 3.15
C PHE A 50 19.87 2.11 4.39
N ASP A 51 20.73 1.09 4.28
CA ASP A 51 20.98 0.16 5.39
C ASP A 51 21.62 0.87 6.59
N GLU A 52 22.49 1.85 6.34
CA GLU A 52 23.09 2.68 7.38
C GLU A 52 22.05 3.56 8.06
N ALA A 53 21.15 4.17 7.29
CA ALA A 53 20.08 5.00 7.82
C ALA A 53 19.13 4.18 8.72
N VAL A 54 18.70 2.99 8.28
CA VAL A 54 17.83 2.12 9.09
C VAL A 54 18.55 1.67 10.36
N ARG A 55 19.83 1.28 10.29
CA ARG A 55 20.63 1.01 11.51
C ARG A 55 20.70 2.22 12.44
N GLY A 56 20.83 3.43 11.89
CA GLY A 56 20.78 4.69 12.62
C GLY A 56 19.44 4.90 13.34
N VAL A 57 18.31 4.70 12.65
CA VAL A 57 16.96 4.75 13.24
C VAL A 57 16.87 3.83 14.45
N LYS A 58 17.35 2.58 14.30
CA LYS A 58 17.35 1.59 15.39
C LYS A 58 18.24 2.01 16.56
N ALA A 59 19.45 2.49 16.27
CA ALA A 59 20.44 2.87 17.28
C ALA A 59 20.04 4.13 18.06
N LEU A 60 19.43 5.11 17.39
CA LEU A 60 18.92 6.33 17.99
C LEU A 60 17.65 6.11 18.82
N GLY A 61 17.02 4.93 18.73
CA GLY A 61 15.84 4.58 19.50
C GLY A 61 14.57 5.31 19.03
N LEU A 62 14.44 5.55 17.72
CA LEU A 62 13.21 6.11 17.15
C LEU A 62 12.03 5.15 17.40
N ALA A 63 10.84 5.72 17.56
CA ALA A 63 9.61 4.99 17.81
C ALA A 63 9.15 4.18 16.59
N GLY A 64 9.62 4.54 15.40
CA GLY A 64 9.26 3.89 14.14
C GLY A 64 9.76 4.69 12.94
N VAL A 65 9.72 4.05 11.77
CA VAL A 65 10.09 4.66 10.49
C VAL A 65 9.12 4.21 9.41
N ALA A 66 8.60 5.16 8.64
CA ALA A 66 8.00 4.91 7.35
C ALA A 66 9.08 4.86 6.27
N ILE A 67 8.89 3.96 5.33
CA ILE A 67 9.76 3.75 4.18
C ILE A 67 8.98 4.21 2.96
N ALA A 68 9.58 5.13 2.21
CA ALA A 68 9.11 5.59 0.92
C ALA A 68 10.05 5.12 -0.19
N SER A 69 9.57 5.25 -1.43
CA SER A 69 10.31 4.90 -2.63
C SER A 69 11.75 5.43 -2.62
N PRO A 70 12.73 4.62 -3.07
CA PRO A 70 12.60 3.29 -3.71
C PRO A 70 12.82 2.09 -2.76
N PHE A 71 12.65 2.27 -1.44
CA PHE A 71 13.25 1.38 -0.45
C PHE A 71 12.33 0.29 0.12
N GLU A 72 11.05 0.27 -0.22
CA GLU A 72 10.04 -0.59 0.42
C GLU A 72 10.41 -2.08 0.32
N THR A 73 11.04 -2.47 -0.79
CA THR A 73 11.49 -3.85 -0.98
C THR A 73 12.73 -4.18 -0.13
N GLN A 74 13.70 -3.28 -0.10
CA GLN A 74 14.95 -3.42 0.66
C GLN A 74 14.69 -3.40 2.18
N ALA A 75 13.68 -2.66 2.62
CA ALA A 75 13.30 -2.56 4.03
C ALA A 75 12.97 -3.92 4.67
N SER A 76 12.51 -4.89 3.88
CA SER A 76 12.21 -6.24 4.36
C SER A 76 13.40 -6.92 5.04
N GLY A 77 14.62 -6.67 4.56
CA GLY A 77 15.86 -7.20 5.16
C GLY A 77 16.17 -6.63 6.56
N HIS A 78 15.46 -5.59 7.00
CA HIS A 78 15.61 -4.98 8.31
C HIS A 78 14.48 -5.36 9.28
N ALA A 79 13.46 -6.07 8.84
CA ALA A 79 12.41 -6.59 9.71
C ALA A 79 12.81 -7.97 10.26
N GLU A 80 12.58 -8.18 11.55
CA GLU A 80 12.77 -9.47 12.21
C GLU A 80 11.45 -10.26 12.27
N GLN A 81 10.31 -9.56 12.21
CA GLN A 81 8.97 -10.12 12.17
C GLN A 81 8.10 -9.27 11.25
N PHE A 82 6.99 -9.85 10.80
CA PHE A 82 6.03 -9.22 9.90
C PHE A 82 4.65 -9.26 10.52
N THR A 83 3.86 -8.20 10.39
CA THR A 83 2.49 -8.16 10.93
C THR A 83 1.56 -9.20 10.33
N THR A 84 1.79 -9.59 9.07
CA THR A 84 1.07 -10.69 8.40
C THR A 84 1.50 -12.09 8.86
N GLY A 85 2.57 -12.19 9.67
CA GLY A 85 3.18 -13.46 10.06
C GLY A 85 3.93 -14.19 8.93
N SER A 86 3.91 -13.66 7.71
CA SER A 86 4.55 -14.25 6.53
C SER A 86 5.75 -13.41 6.10
N ALA A 87 6.90 -14.07 5.92
CA ALA A 87 8.10 -13.46 5.33
C ALA A 87 8.04 -13.39 3.79
N ALA A 88 6.92 -13.79 3.17
CA ALA A 88 6.72 -13.70 1.72
C ALA A 88 6.42 -12.26 1.26
N ASP A 89 6.10 -11.36 2.18
CA ASP A 89 5.85 -9.95 1.87
C ASP A 89 7.18 -9.20 1.73
N LEU A 90 7.62 -9.03 0.49
CA LEU A 90 8.83 -8.27 0.19
C LEU A 90 8.61 -6.77 0.34
N TRP A 91 7.36 -6.28 0.36
CA TRP A 91 7.06 -4.84 0.42
C TRP A 91 6.74 -4.42 1.86
N ILE A 92 7.69 -3.77 2.54
CA ILE A 92 7.47 -3.17 3.85
C ILE A 92 7.60 -1.67 3.75
N ASP A 93 6.55 -0.97 4.16
CA ASP A 93 6.53 0.48 4.16
C ASP A 93 6.55 1.09 5.56
N PHE A 94 6.36 0.31 6.62
CA PHE A 94 6.41 0.77 8.01
C PHE A 94 7.21 -0.22 8.87
N LEU A 95 8.09 0.30 9.73
CA LEU A 95 8.96 -0.50 10.60
C LEU A 95 8.95 0.08 12.03
N GLN A 96 8.78 -0.77 13.05
CA GLN A 96 8.70 -0.33 14.45
C GLN A 96 9.25 -1.35 15.46
N PRO A 97 9.74 -0.92 16.64
CA PRO A 97 10.18 -1.85 17.69
C PRO A 97 9.00 -2.31 18.56
N LEU A 98 8.64 -3.59 18.46
CA LEU A 98 7.67 -4.24 19.35
C LEU A 98 8.38 -5.20 20.31
N ARG A 99 8.34 -4.89 21.61
CA ARG A 99 8.97 -5.72 22.68
C ARG A 99 10.46 -6.05 22.43
N GLY A 100 11.18 -5.18 21.74
CA GLY A 100 12.61 -5.34 21.45
C GLY A 100 12.92 -5.98 20.09
N THR A 101 11.89 -6.39 19.34
CA THR A 101 12.01 -6.92 17.98
C THR A 101 11.47 -5.91 16.98
N TRP A 102 12.17 -5.70 15.87
CA TRP A 102 11.73 -4.81 14.81
C TRP A 102 10.72 -5.52 13.90
N VAL A 103 9.50 -5.01 13.88
CA VAL A 103 8.38 -5.55 13.11
C VAL A 103 8.14 -4.68 11.89
N GLY A 104 8.16 -5.29 10.70
CA GLY A 104 7.78 -4.67 9.45
C GLY A 104 6.30 -4.89 9.14
N SER A 105 5.68 -3.89 8.52
CA SER A 105 4.29 -3.93 8.08
C SER A 105 4.17 -3.44 6.64
N ASN A 106 3.20 -4.02 5.93
CA ASN A 106 2.74 -3.54 4.64
C ASN A 106 1.40 -2.81 4.83
N GLN A 107 1.48 -1.53 5.20
CA GLN A 107 0.32 -0.69 5.45
C GLN A 107 -0.43 -0.34 4.17
N LEU A 108 0.27 -0.30 3.03
CA LEU A 108 -0.37 -0.18 1.72
C LEU A 108 -1.31 -1.36 1.46
N GLY A 109 -0.80 -2.59 1.56
CA GLY A 109 -1.59 -3.80 1.39
C GLY A 109 -2.76 -3.87 2.38
N ARG A 110 -2.52 -3.53 3.65
CA ARG A 110 -3.58 -3.44 4.68
C ARG A 110 -4.67 -2.44 4.32
N ALA A 111 -4.29 -1.24 3.87
CA ALA A 111 -5.23 -0.19 3.50
C ALA A 111 -6.11 -0.61 2.31
N VAL A 112 -5.48 -1.13 1.25
CA VAL A 112 -6.19 -1.62 0.06
C VAL A 112 -7.13 -2.77 0.43
N TYR A 113 -6.68 -3.72 1.24
CA TYR A 113 -7.52 -4.82 1.71
C TYR A 113 -8.74 -4.32 2.49
N GLN A 114 -8.56 -3.42 3.46
CA GLN A 114 -9.66 -2.89 4.26
C GLN A 114 -10.70 -2.15 3.40
N LEU A 115 -10.25 -1.25 2.53
CA LEU A 115 -11.13 -0.44 1.69
C LEU A 115 -11.90 -1.28 0.68
N THR A 116 -11.27 -2.32 0.12
CA THR A 116 -11.92 -3.21 -0.85
C THR A 116 -12.95 -4.13 -0.19
N CYS A 117 -12.66 -4.68 1.00
CA CYS A 117 -13.65 -5.44 1.77
C CYS A 117 -14.83 -4.58 2.23
N GLU A 118 -14.61 -3.29 2.53
CA GLU A 118 -15.69 -2.35 2.84
C GLU A 118 -16.56 -2.05 1.61
N ALA A 119 -15.92 -1.78 0.47
CA ALA A 119 -16.61 -1.48 -0.78
C ALA A 119 -17.36 -2.69 -1.37
N VAL A 120 -16.81 -3.90 -1.20
CA VAL A 120 -17.35 -5.16 -1.74
C VAL A 120 -17.40 -6.22 -0.62
N PRO A 121 -18.51 -6.30 0.15
CA PRO A 121 -18.61 -7.21 1.29
C PRO A 121 -18.48 -8.70 0.94
N ASP A 122 -18.93 -9.09 -0.26
CA ASP A 122 -18.88 -10.47 -0.78
C ASP A 122 -17.72 -10.66 -1.78
N LEU A 123 -16.58 -10.01 -1.52
CA LEU A 123 -15.39 -10.05 -2.38
C LEU A 123 -14.88 -11.47 -2.60
N ASN A 124 -14.89 -11.93 -3.86
CA ASN A 124 -14.39 -13.25 -4.22
C ASN A 124 -13.28 -13.23 -5.28
N GLN A 125 -13.13 -12.12 -6.00
CA GLN A 125 -12.17 -12.00 -7.09
C GLN A 125 -11.41 -10.68 -7.00
N VAL A 126 -10.08 -10.75 -7.05
CA VAL A 126 -9.20 -9.59 -6.99
C VAL A 126 -8.24 -9.64 -8.16
N TRP A 127 -8.35 -8.64 -9.03
CA TRP A 127 -7.45 -8.41 -10.14
C TRP A 127 -6.54 -7.23 -9.84
N ILE A 128 -5.24 -7.40 -10.06
CA ILE A 128 -4.26 -6.33 -9.89
C ILE A 128 -3.58 -6.13 -11.23
N LEU A 129 -3.81 -4.96 -11.83
CA LEU A 129 -3.12 -4.51 -13.04
C LEU A 129 -1.74 -4.00 -12.65
N GLY A 130 -0.71 -4.70 -13.10
CA GLY A 130 0.68 -4.46 -12.74
C GLY A 130 1.33 -5.70 -12.14
N THR A 131 2.61 -5.85 -12.46
CA THR A 131 3.46 -6.96 -11.98
C THR A 131 4.59 -6.49 -11.08
N GLY A 132 4.68 -5.18 -10.85
CA GLY A 132 5.77 -4.56 -10.10
C GLY A 132 5.76 -4.89 -8.61
N PRO A 133 6.79 -4.43 -7.87
CA PRO A 133 6.92 -4.75 -6.45
C PRO A 133 5.72 -4.29 -5.60
N GLN A 134 5.10 -3.15 -5.94
CA GLN A 134 3.90 -2.63 -5.29
C GLN A 134 2.71 -3.61 -5.44
N ALA A 135 2.47 -4.08 -6.67
CA ALA A 135 1.42 -5.05 -7.00
C ALA A 135 1.62 -6.38 -6.24
N ARG A 136 2.87 -6.88 -6.21
CA ARG A 136 3.22 -8.12 -5.50
C ARG A 136 3.06 -7.99 -3.99
N GLY A 137 3.42 -6.84 -3.42
CA GLY A 137 3.20 -6.54 -2.00
C GLY A 137 1.71 -6.57 -1.63
N ILE A 138 0.87 -5.93 -2.43
CA ILE A 138 -0.60 -5.97 -2.23
C ILE A 138 -1.11 -7.42 -2.34
N ALA A 139 -0.71 -8.16 -3.39
CA ALA A 139 -1.12 -9.55 -3.56
C ALA A 139 -0.69 -10.45 -2.39
N ALA A 140 0.52 -10.25 -1.86
CA ALA A 140 1.02 -10.99 -0.70
C ALA A 140 0.16 -10.72 0.55
N TYR A 141 -0.25 -9.46 0.76
CA TYR A 141 -1.12 -9.10 1.88
C TYR A 141 -2.48 -9.80 1.78
N PHE A 142 -3.12 -9.78 0.61
CA PHE A 142 -4.39 -10.47 0.36
C PHE A 142 -4.26 -11.98 0.55
N THR A 143 -3.19 -12.58 0.02
CA THR A 143 -2.91 -14.02 0.17
C THR A 143 -2.76 -14.43 1.64
N ALA A 144 -2.09 -13.60 2.45
CA ALA A 144 -1.96 -13.83 3.89
C ALA A 144 -3.32 -13.82 4.62
N HIS A 145 -4.35 -13.20 4.03
CA HIS A 145 -5.73 -13.16 4.53
C HIS A 145 -6.66 -14.15 3.81
N SER A 146 -6.09 -15.16 3.14
CA SER A 146 -6.84 -16.20 2.40
C SER A 146 -7.69 -15.67 1.23
N GLN A 147 -7.33 -14.51 0.68
CA GLN A 147 -7.92 -13.93 -0.51
C GLN A 147 -6.91 -14.02 -1.68
N PRO A 148 -7.04 -14.96 -2.62
CA PRO A 148 -6.13 -15.05 -3.75
C PRO A 148 -6.34 -13.87 -4.73
N CYS A 149 -5.24 -13.38 -5.29
CA CYS A 149 -5.24 -12.34 -6.31
C CYS A 149 -4.72 -12.88 -7.65
N THR A 150 -5.19 -12.28 -8.75
CA THR A 150 -4.60 -12.48 -10.08
C THR A 150 -3.83 -11.22 -10.47
N LEU A 151 -2.53 -11.36 -10.69
CA LEU A 151 -1.71 -10.29 -11.28
C LEU A 151 -1.86 -10.33 -12.80
N VAL A 152 -2.02 -9.15 -13.40
CA VAL A 152 -2.20 -8.97 -14.83
C VAL A 152 -1.11 -8.03 -15.34
N SER A 153 -0.30 -8.50 -16.29
CA SER A 153 0.57 -7.63 -17.08
C SER A 153 -0.22 -6.98 -18.21
N SER A 154 0.09 -5.73 -18.56
CA SER A 154 -0.63 -4.90 -19.54
C SER A 154 -0.76 -5.43 -20.97
N ALA A 155 -0.25 -6.62 -21.29
CA ALA A 155 -0.26 -7.15 -22.65
C ALA A 155 -1.39 -8.16 -22.91
N VAL A 156 -1.95 -8.79 -21.86
CA VAL A 156 -3.07 -9.73 -21.99
C VAL A 156 -3.72 -9.90 -20.62
N LEU A 157 -5.06 -9.87 -20.52
CA LEU A 157 -5.82 -10.51 -19.43
C LEU A 157 -5.69 -12.04 -19.51
N GLN A 158 -4.47 -12.55 -19.61
CA GLN A 158 -4.17 -13.94 -19.35
C GLN A 158 -3.59 -14.01 -17.94
N PRO A 159 -4.17 -14.83 -17.04
CA PRO A 159 -3.70 -14.93 -15.67
C PRO A 159 -2.24 -15.39 -15.65
N THR A 160 -1.32 -14.48 -15.36
CA THR A 160 0.12 -14.77 -15.27
C THR A 160 0.47 -15.39 -13.93
N VAL A 161 -0.14 -16.54 -13.59
CA VAL A 161 0.14 -17.35 -12.39
C VAL A 161 -0.61 -16.86 -11.14
N ALA A 162 -1.38 -17.76 -10.51
CA ALA A 162 -1.83 -17.58 -9.13
C ALA A 162 -0.60 -17.67 -8.21
N ALA A 163 -0.34 -16.64 -7.41
CA ALA A 163 0.78 -16.65 -6.46
C ALA A 163 0.64 -17.84 -5.49
N GLY A 164 1.37 -18.94 -5.74
CA GLY A 164 1.42 -20.10 -4.83
C GLY A 164 1.38 -21.52 -5.42
N ALA A 165 1.33 -21.75 -6.74
CA ALA A 165 1.30 -23.12 -7.30
C ALA A 165 2.53 -23.46 -8.18
N PRO A 166 3.03 -24.72 -8.18
CA PRO A 166 4.07 -25.16 -9.10
C PRO A 166 3.49 -25.29 -10.52
N ALA A 167 4.27 -24.87 -11.52
CA ALA A 167 3.87 -24.85 -12.93
C ALA A 167 3.54 -26.26 -13.45
N SER A 168 2.34 -26.42 -14.01
CA SER A 168 2.02 -27.51 -14.94
C SER A 168 1.22 -26.98 -16.11
N ASP A 169 1.58 -27.44 -17.30
CA ASP A 169 1.12 -27.03 -18.63
C ASP A 169 -0.40 -26.85 -18.75
N ALA A 170 -0.83 -25.72 -19.30
CA ALA A 170 -2.22 -25.46 -19.68
C ALA A 170 -2.29 -25.08 -21.16
N GLU A 171 -3.09 -25.84 -21.91
CA GLU A 171 -3.39 -25.63 -23.33
C GLU A 171 -4.25 -24.37 -23.56
N GLU A 172 -3.94 -23.63 -24.64
CA GLU A 172 -4.69 -22.47 -25.11
C GLU A 172 -6.02 -22.88 -25.76
N SER A 173 -7.13 -22.28 -25.32
CA SER A 173 -8.35 -22.20 -26.11
C SER A 173 -8.88 -20.77 -26.13
N VAL A 174 -9.10 -20.22 -27.32
CA VAL A 174 -9.62 -18.86 -27.56
C VAL A 174 -11.12 -18.97 -27.81
N ALA A 175 -11.94 -18.32 -26.97
CA ALA A 175 -13.38 -18.15 -27.19
C ALA A 175 -13.69 -16.66 -27.37
N GLU A 176 -14.57 -16.33 -28.32
CA GLU A 176 -15.05 -14.97 -28.59
C GLU A 176 -16.02 -14.50 -27.49
N ALA A 177 -15.86 -13.25 -27.05
CA ALA A 177 -16.57 -12.67 -25.91
C ALA A 177 -18.03 -12.28 -26.25
N GLU A 178 -18.99 -13.03 -25.70
CA GLU A 178 -20.32 -12.48 -25.40
C GLU A 178 -20.21 -11.58 -24.17
N SER A 179 -21.03 -10.53 -24.09
CA SER A 179 -21.02 -9.55 -22.98
C SER A 179 -21.19 -10.26 -21.63
N GLU A 180 -20.08 -10.41 -20.90
CA GLU A 180 -20.05 -11.08 -19.60
C GLU A 180 -20.90 -10.33 -18.57
N PRO A 181 -21.58 -11.05 -17.66
CA PRO A 181 -22.37 -10.44 -16.61
C PRO A 181 -21.49 -9.65 -15.63
N LEU A 182 -22.07 -8.58 -15.07
CA LEU A 182 -21.49 -7.78 -13.98
C LEU A 182 -21.03 -8.71 -12.83
N VAL A 183 -19.74 -8.75 -12.55
CA VAL A 183 -19.14 -9.44 -11.40
C VAL A 183 -19.04 -8.45 -10.24
N THR A 184 -20.17 -8.20 -9.57
CA THR A 184 -20.24 -7.28 -8.42
C THR A 184 -19.35 -7.68 -7.24
N SER A 185 -18.90 -8.93 -7.21
CA SER A 185 -18.00 -9.50 -6.19
C SER A 185 -16.51 -9.39 -6.58
N ALA A 186 -16.18 -8.70 -7.67
CA ALA A 186 -14.81 -8.48 -8.12
C ALA A 186 -14.30 -7.08 -7.80
N VAL A 187 -12.98 -6.98 -7.60
CA VAL A 187 -12.24 -5.72 -7.46
C VAL A 187 -11.13 -5.67 -8.50
N LEU A 188 -10.94 -4.50 -9.11
CA LEU A 188 -9.80 -4.18 -9.97
C LEU A 188 -8.90 -3.14 -9.30
N ILE A 189 -7.61 -3.44 -9.15
CA ILE A 189 -6.61 -2.57 -8.53
C ILE A 189 -5.60 -2.15 -9.59
N ARG A 190 -5.43 -0.86 -9.84
CA ARG A 190 -4.36 -0.34 -10.68
C ARG A 190 -3.10 -0.10 -9.84
N ALA A 191 -2.06 -0.88 -10.09
CA ALA A 191 -0.77 -0.78 -9.43
C ALA A 191 0.36 -0.50 -10.43
N ASP A 192 1.59 -0.44 -9.93
CA ASP A 192 2.77 -0.21 -10.77
C ASP A 192 3.19 -1.45 -11.58
N SER A 193 3.73 -1.19 -12.77
CA SER A 193 4.49 -2.13 -13.60
C SER A 193 5.85 -2.45 -12.98
N ASP A 194 6.58 -3.40 -13.57
CA ASP A 194 7.92 -3.78 -13.09
C ASP A 194 8.95 -2.64 -13.12
N ASP A 195 8.76 -1.62 -13.96
CA ASP A 195 9.62 -0.43 -14.02
C ASP A 195 9.27 0.66 -12.99
N GLY A 196 8.27 0.42 -12.14
CA GLY A 196 7.80 1.35 -11.12
C GLY A 196 6.91 2.47 -11.66
N THR A 197 6.49 2.40 -12.92
CA THR A 197 5.48 3.31 -13.48
C THR A 197 4.08 2.71 -13.34
N PRO A 198 3.03 3.54 -13.17
CA PRO A 198 1.65 3.04 -13.13
C PRO A 198 1.33 2.17 -14.34
N CYS A 199 0.76 0.98 -14.12
CA CYS A 199 0.45 0.04 -15.20
C CYS A 199 -0.42 0.72 -16.27
N PRO A 200 -0.05 0.64 -17.56
CA PRO A 200 -0.91 1.16 -18.61
C PRO A 200 -2.20 0.34 -18.66
N ILE A 201 -3.27 0.98 -19.12
CA ILE A 201 -4.61 0.41 -19.21
C ILE A 201 -4.98 0.37 -20.69
N GLU A 202 -5.43 -0.79 -21.18
CA GLU A 202 -5.97 -0.95 -22.52
C GLU A 202 -7.50 -0.99 -22.50
N GLN A 203 -8.12 -1.11 -23.68
CA GLN A 203 -9.57 -1.04 -23.80
C GLN A 203 -10.28 -2.16 -23.04
N LEU A 204 -9.68 -3.35 -22.97
CA LEU A 204 -10.27 -4.51 -22.31
C LEU A 204 -10.32 -4.33 -20.78
N GLU A 205 -9.31 -3.71 -20.18
CA GLU A 205 -9.33 -3.37 -18.75
C GLU A 205 -10.33 -2.25 -18.44
N ILE A 206 -10.49 -1.30 -19.36
CA ILE A 206 -11.56 -0.28 -19.25
C ILE A 206 -12.93 -0.96 -19.26
N GLU A 207 -13.14 -1.93 -20.15
CA GLU A 207 -14.37 -2.72 -20.21
C GLU A 207 -14.57 -3.53 -18.92
N ALA A 208 -13.51 -4.11 -18.35
CA ALA A 208 -13.57 -4.81 -17.07
C ALA A 208 -14.01 -3.88 -15.92
N CYS A 209 -13.61 -2.60 -15.91
CA CYS A 209 -14.09 -1.62 -14.93
C CYS A 209 -15.63 -1.49 -14.91
N HIS A 210 -16.31 -1.70 -16.06
CA HIS A 210 -17.78 -1.66 -16.12
C HIS A 210 -18.43 -2.81 -15.35
N ASN A 211 -17.69 -3.90 -15.16
CA ASN A 211 -18.22 -5.18 -14.70
C ASN A 211 -17.73 -5.57 -13.30
N VAL A 212 -16.96 -4.75 -12.60
CA VAL A 212 -16.51 -5.03 -11.23
C VAL A 212 -17.36 -4.29 -10.19
N GLY A 213 -17.32 -4.77 -8.94
CA GLY A 213 -17.94 -4.10 -7.80
C GLY A 213 -17.17 -2.86 -7.35
N CYS A 214 -15.84 -2.86 -7.50
CA CYS A 214 -15.00 -1.74 -7.09
C CYS A 214 -13.70 -1.62 -7.91
N CYS A 215 -13.30 -0.38 -8.16
CA CYS A 215 -12.03 0.01 -8.78
C CYS A 215 -11.16 0.76 -7.77
N VAL A 216 -9.87 0.42 -7.68
CA VAL A 216 -8.89 1.04 -6.77
C VAL A 216 -7.78 1.70 -7.57
N GLU A 217 -7.56 2.99 -7.33
CA GLU A 217 -6.44 3.77 -7.88
C GLU A 217 -5.40 4.02 -6.79
N LEU A 218 -4.11 3.80 -7.12
CA LEU A 218 -3.00 4.01 -6.18
C LEU A 218 -2.18 5.26 -6.48
N SER A 219 -2.25 5.78 -7.71
CA SER A 219 -1.49 6.96 -8.13
C SER A 219 -2.34 8.23 -8.03
N LEU A 220 -1.71 9.31 -7.55
CA LEU A 220 -2.30 10.64 -7.51
C LEU A 220 -2.21 11.37 -8.87
N ASP A 221 -1.49 10.82 -9.84
CA ASP A 221 -1.40 11.39 -11.19
C ASP A 221 -2.78 11.36 -11.87
N PRO A 222 -3.37 12.50 -12.26
CA PRO A 222 -4.64 12.52 -12.98
C PRO A 222 -4.62 11.71 -14.28
N ALA A 223 -3.46 11.56 -14.92
CA ALA A 223 -3.30 10.75 -16.13
C ALA A 223 -3.49 9.24 -15.87
N THR A 224 -3.37 8.80 -14.62
CA THR A 224 -3.57 7.40 -14.23
C THR A 224 -4.97 7.13 -13.72
N ARG A 225 -5.87 8.11 -13.69
CA ARG A 225 -7.22 7.91 -13.18
C ARG A 225 -7.96 6.82 -13.98
N LEU A 226 -8.41 5.77 -13.29
CA LEU A 226 -9.37 4.82 -13.84
C LEU A 226 -10.65 5.56 -14.31
N PRO A 227 -11.14 5.31 -15.53
CA PRO A 227 -12.34 5.99 -16.02
C PRO A 227 -13.51 5.69 -15.08
N SER A 228 -14.26 6.73 -14.70
CA SER A 228 -15.47 6.58 -13.89
C SER A 228 -16.55 5.92 -14.74
N VAL A 229 -16.86 4.68 -14.39
CA VAL A 229 -17.51 3.75 -15.29
C VAL A 229 -18.60 2.99 -14.52
N GLY A 230 -19.85 3.13 -14.95
CA GLY A 230 -20.98 2.35 -14.44
C GLY A 230 -21.37 2.66 -12.97
N GLN A 231 -21.74 1.60 -12.24
CA GLN A 231 -22.16 1.64 -10.82
C GLN A 231 -21.05 1.19 -9.85
N ALA A 232 -19.84 0.89 -10.35
CA ALA A 232 -18.74 0.41 -9.52
C ALA A 232 -18.36 1.45 -8.45
N ALA A 233 -18.12 0.99 -7.23
CA ALA A 233 -17.52 1.83 -6.20
C ALA A 233 -16.09 2.23 -6.61
N SER A 234 -15.66 3.43 -6.25
CA SER A 234 -14.32 3.92 -6.55
C SER A 234 -13.57 4.20 -5.26
N VAL A 235 -12.39 3.60 -5.11
CA VAL A 235 -11.43 3.90 -4.05
C VAL A 235 -10.30 4.69 -4.69
N SER A 236 -10.16 5.95 -4.31
CA SER A 236 -9.13 6.85 -4.82
C SER A 236 -7.79 6.66 -4.12
N ALA A 237 -6.72 7.16 -4.74
CA ALA A 237 -5.40 7.18 -4.11
C ALA A 237 -5.38 7.97 -2.79
N VAL A 238 -6.23 9.00 -2.64
CA VAL A 238 -6.38 9.74 -1.37
C VAL A 238 -7.00 8.84 -0.30
N ASP A 239 -8.03 8.05 -0.64
CA ASP A 239 -8.64 7.10 0.31
C ASP A 239 -7.59 6.10 0.82
N VAL A 240 -6.79 5.54 -0.09
CA VAL A 240 -5.72 4.60 0.25
C VAL A 240 -4.65 5.26 1.11
N LEU A 241 -4.20 6.47 0.78
CA LEU A 241 -3.20 7.20 1.57
C LEU A 241 -3.70 7.50 2.99
N VAL A 242 -4.94 7.97 3.13
CA VAL A 242 -5.54 8.27 4.44
C VAL A 242 -5.64 6.99 5.27
N GLN A 243 -6.15 5.89 4.70
CA GLN A 243 -6.27 4.63 5.43
C GLN A 243 -4.90 4.05 5.80
N ARG A 244 -3.92 4.14 4.90
CA ARG A 244 -2.53 3.72 5.13
C ARG A 244 -1.90 4.50 6.29
N PHE A 245 -2.06 5.82 6.31
CA PHE A 245 -1.53 6.66 7.38
C PHE A 245 -2.25 6.40 8.71
N ALA A 246 -3.56 6.18 8.68
CA ALA A 246 -4.35 5.85 9.86
C ALA A 246 -3.88 4.55 10.51
N ASN A 247 -3.66 3.50 9.71
CA ASN A 247 -3.15 2.22 10.19
C ASN A 247 -1.76 2.38 10.85
N GLY A 248 -0.86 3.10 10.18
CA GLY A 248 0.48 3.36 10.71
C GLY A 248 0.48 4.19 12.00
N PHE A 249 -0.35 5.23 12.06
CA PHE A 249 -0.53 6.06 13.26
C PHE A 249 -1.01 5.21 14.44
N GLN A 250 -2.00 4.35 14.21
CA GLN A 250 -2.52 3.46 15.23
C GLN A 250 -1.47 2.46 15.70
N ASP A 251 -0.71 1.86 14.78
CA ASP A 251 0.31 0.87 15.11
C ASP A 251 1.44 1.49 15.95
N TRP A 252 1.89 2.71 15.63
CA TRP A 252 2.96 3.39 16.37
C TRP A 252 2.52 3.95 17.72
N THR A 253 1.35 4.59 17.77
CA THR A 253 0.91 5.35 18.96
C THR A 253 0.00 4.56 19.88
N GLY A 254 -0.64 3.50 19.37
CA GLY A 254 -1.71 2.78 20.05
C GLY A 254 -3.05 3.53 20.07
N LEU A 255 -3.14 4.71 19.46
CA LEU A 255 -4.35 5.53 19.39
C LEU A 255 -4.86 5.59 17.95
N PRO A 256 -6.18 5.58 17.71
CA PRO A 256 -6.72 5.85 16.37
C PRO A 256 -6.44 7.30 15.98
N SER A 257 -6.12 7.54 14.71
CA SER A 257 -6.13 8.88 14.13
C SER A 257 -7.56 9.31 13.78
N HIS A 258 -7.83 10.61 13.75
CA HIS A 258 -9.07 11.14 13.17
C HIS A 258 -9.01 11.11 11.64
N PRO A 259 -9.92 10.38 10.95
CA PRO A 259 -9.87 10.26 9.49
C PRO A 259 -9.97 11.59 8.75
N SER A 260 -10.75 12.54 9.28
CA SER A 260 -10.89 13.89 8.71
C SER A 260 -9.59 14.68 8.76
N THR A 261 -8.85 14.62 9.88
CA THR A 261 -7.57 15.32 10.04
C THR A 261 -6.53 14.83 9.03
N LEU A 262 -6.44 13.51 8.84
CA LEU A 262 -5.54 12.94 7.84
C LEU A 262 -5.96 13.31 6.41
N ARG A 263 -7.27 13.24 6.12
CA ARG A 263 -7.79 13.61 4.81
C ARG A 263 -7.51 15.07 4.47
N GLU A 264 -7.89 15.99 5.34
CA GLU A 264 -7.65 17.42 5.17
C GLU A 264 -6.15 17.72 4.99
N ALA A 265 -5.29 17.05 5.75
CA ALA A 265 -3.85 17.22 5.60
C ALA A 265 -3.31 16.70 4.27
N VAL A 266 -3.79 15.55 3.78
CA VAL A 266 -3.38 14.99 2.49
C VAL A 266 -3.87 15.87 1.34
N GLU A 267 -5.15 16.25 1.36
CA GLU A 267 -5.77 17.10 0.33
C GLU A 267 -5.10 18.48 0.28
N GLU A 268 -4.84 19.10 1.44
CA GLU A 268 -4.13 20.39 1.50
C GLU A 268 -2.69 20.29 1.01
N TYR A 269 -1.96 19.24 1.35
CA TYR A 269 -0.57 19.06 0.92
C TYR A 269 -0.45 18.92 -0.61
N PHE A 270 -1.41 18.23 -1.24
CA PHE A 270 -1.42 17.98 -2.68
C PHE A 270 -2.28 18.97 -3.48
N GLU A 271 -2.89 19.96 -2.82
CA GLU A 271 -3.77 20.97 -3.44
C GLU A 271 -4.96 20.35 -4.23
N LEU A 272 -5.62 19.35 -3.63
CA LEU A 272 -6.74 18.59 -4.23
C LEU A 272 -8.13 19.14 -3.89
#